data_AF-A0A3C0X0X2-F1
#
_entry.id   AF-A0A3C0X0X2-F1
#
_cell.length_a   1.000
_cell.length_b   1.000
_cell.length_c   1.000
_cell.angle_alpha   90.00
_cell.angle_beta   90.00
_cell.angle_gamma   90.00
#
_symmetry.space_group_name_H-M   'P 1'
#
loop_
_entity.id
_entity.type
_entity.pdbx_description
1 polymer ?
#
loop_
_entity_poly.entity_id
_entity_poly.type
_entity_poly.pdbx_seq_one_letter_code
_entity_poly.pdbx_strand_id
1 'polypeptide(L)'
;MTGIRRAFCLFLSFSILISAAFCSTAWVLRTYAAQRGYVDATDVNIREDATTKSKSLGKTPLYEKVYVTVNGQKTGVDGYIWYNITYNGITGYIRGDFIKIIEQTEDATFEEQLNAFPESYKPYLRDLHAVYPNWKFYADKINLTLDEAVELEAPRLNATPITYKTVHYTTAKSWLSMGFGAYEYSQNKWVLRDTSYYIASRELVKYYMDPRNFLDGSYIYTFMLQGYDGSAQNADGVRNIVKNTFLDTDEYINIIMDAAQQSGVSPYVIAAKIIQEQGTKGTSPLISGTYAGYEGYY
;
A
#
# COMPACT_ATOMS: atom_id res chain seq x y z
N MET A 1 -47.15 32.69 76.03
CA MET A 1 -45.75 32.54 75.59
C MET A 1 -45.73 31.98 74.18
N THR A 2 -45.93 32.82 73.17
CA THR A 2 -46.03 32.37 71.76
C THR A 2 -45.88 33.59 70.87
N GLY A 3 -44.76 33.70 70.15
CA GLY A 3 -44.54 34.80 69.21
C GLY A 3 -43.17 34.86 68.55
N ILE A 4 -42.14 34.22 69.11
CA ILE A 4 -40.80 34.12 68.50
C ILE A 4 -40.72 32.86 67.61
N ARG A 5 -41.59 32.76 66.60
CA ARG A 5 -41.57 31.65 65.62
C ARG A 5 -41.99 32.10 64.21
N ARG A 6 -41.54 33.28 63.77
CA ARG A 6 -41.76 33.75 62.38
C ARG A 6 -40.52 34.24 61.63
N ALA A 7 -39.31 34.04 62.17
CA ALA A 7 -38.07 34.50 61.53
C ALA A 7 -37.03 33.40 61.28
N PHE A 8 -37.44 32.13 61.19
CA PHE A 8 -36.51 30.99 61.01
C PHE A 8 -36.88 30.01 59.89
N CYS A 9 -37.72 30.43 58.93
CA CYS A 9 -38.11 29.61 57.77
C CYS A 9 -37.81 30.25 56.41
N LEU A 10 -36.98 31.29 56.34
CA LEU A 10 -36.63 31.96 55.08
C LEU A 10 -35.12 32.02 54.77
N PHE A 11 -34.27 31.39 55.60
CA PHE A 11 -32.82 31.30 55.35
C PHE A 11 -32.30 29.88 55.09
N LEU A 12 -33.20 28.89 54.92
CA LEU A 12 -32.82 27.52 54.57
C LEU A 12 -33.32 27.07 53.18
N SER A 13 -33.80 27.99 52.36
CA SER A 13 -34.25 27.71 50.99
C SER A 13 -33.45 28.44 49.90
N PHE A 14 -32.44 29.24 50.26
CA PHE A 14 -31.57 29.94 49.30
C PHE A 14 -30.14 29.38 49.20
N SER A 15 -29.84 28.28 49.90
CA SER A 15 -28.50 27.65 49.90
C SER A 15 -28.46 26.29 49.19
N ILE A 16 -29.55 25.86 48.54
CA ILE A 16 -29.63 24.59 47.77
C ILE A 16 -29.85 24.85 46.26
N LEU A 17 -29.88 26.11 45.81
CA LEU A 17 -30.09 26.47 44.40
C LEU A 17 -28.90 27.18 43.72
N ILE A 18 -27.70 27.11 44.29
CA ILE A 18 -26.44 27.56 43.65
C ILE A 18 -25.34 26.47 43.74
N SER A 19 -25.72 25.19 43.74
CA SER A 19 -24.76 24.07 43.57
C SER A 19 -25.11 23.15 42.40
N ALA A 20 -26.17 23.45 41.64
CA ALA A 20 -26.61 22.66 40.49
C ALA A 20 -26.28 23.30 39.12
N ALA A 21 -25.37 24.29 39.07
CA ALA A 21 -24.93 24.93 37.83
C ALA A 21 -23.45 24.64 37.45
N PHE A 22 -22.75 23.81 38.22
CA PHE A 22 -21.40 23.33 37.93
C PHE A 22 -21.35 21.80 37.96
N CYS A 23 -22.24 21.14 37.23
CA CYS A 23 -22.14 19.71 37.00
C CYS A 23 -22.79 19.35 35.66
N SER A 24 -22.02 19.49 34.58
CA SER A 24 -22.12 18.66 33.35
C SER A 24 -21.40 19.29 32.16
N THR A 25 -20.14 19.69 32.31
CA THR A 25 -19.18 19.35 31.26
C THR A 25 -18.48 18.08 31.71
N ALA A 26 -19.25 16.99 31.78
CA ALA A 26 -18.64 15.68 31.64
C ALA A 26 -18.03 15.69 30.24
N TRP A 27 -16.73 15.98 30.17
CA TRP A 27 -15.95 15.63 29.01
C TRP A 27 -16.16 14.13 28.86
N VAL A 28 -17.04 13.75 27.94
CA VAL A 28 -17.09 12.37 27.49
C VAL A 28 -15.72 12.16 26.88
N LEU A 29 -14.82 11.58 27.66
CA LEU A 29 -13.60 10.97 27.14
C LEU A 29 -14.12 9.89 26.20
N ARG A 30 -14.28 10.24 24.93
CA ARG A 30 -14.36 9.25 23.87
C ARG A 30 -12.99 8.59 23.89
N THR A 31 -12.89 7.49 24.60
CA THR A 31 -11.76 6.59 24.47
C THR A 31 -11.77 6.14 23.03
N TYR A 32 -10.83 6.64 22.24
CA TYR A 32 -10.60 6.10 20.92
C TYR A 32 -10.15 4.66 21.13
N ALA A 33 -10.98 3.69 20.71
CA ALA A 33 -10.53 2.30 20.71
C ALA A 33 -9.31 2.25 19.79
N ALA A 34 -8.19 1.74 20.29
CA ALA A 34 -6.98 1.67 19.48
C ALA A 34 -7.26 0.86 18.21
N GLN A 35 -7.13 1.51 17.05
CA GLN A 35 -7.34 0.89 15.75
C GLN A 35 -5.99 0.46 15.17
N ARG A 36 -6.00 -0.46 14.21
CA ARG A 36 -4.80 -0.79 13.42
C ARG A 36 -4.90 -0.05 12.09
N GLY A 37 -3.76 0.41 11.58
CA GLY A 37 -3.66 0.99 10.25
C GLY A 37 -2.33 0.67 9.60
N TYR A 38 -2.18 1.08 8.34
CA TYR A 38 -0.89 1.09 7.67
C TYR A 38 -0.59 2.45 7.02
N VAL A 39 0.70 2.73 6.86
CA VAL A 39 1.18 3.94 6.21
C VAL A 39 1.27 3.68 4.70
N ASP A 40 0.51 4.44 3.92
CA ASP A 40 0.40 4.35 2.45
C ASP A 40 1.29 5.41 1.78
N ALA A 41 2.53 5.50 2.26
CA ALA A 41 3.58 6.40 1.80
C ALA A 41 4.95 5.97 2.37
N THR A 42 6.03 6.46 1.79
CA THR A 42 7.41 6.16 2.21
C THR A 42 8.07 7.37 2.87
N ASP A 43 9.03 7.14 3.77
CA ASP A 43 9.80 8.19 4.48
C ASP A 43 8.93 9.24 5.21
N VAL A 44 7.82 8.82 5.79
CA VAL A 44 6.85 9.69 6.45
C VAL A 44 7.33 10.07 7.85
N ASN A 45 7.31 11.37 8.17
CA ASN A 45 7.69 11.85 9.50
C ASN A 45 6.61 11.54 10.54
N ILE A 46 7.02 10.95 11.66
CA ILE A 46 6.24 10.82 12.89
C ILE A 46 6.52 12.06 13.73
N ARG A 47 5.51 12.91 13.92
CA ARG A 47 5.69 14.24 14.51
C ARG A 47 5.21 14.33 15.94
N GLU A 48 5.81 15.21 16.73
CA GLU A 48 5.41 15.41 18.13
C GLU A 48 3.98 15.98 18.26
N ASP A 49 3.56 16.78 17.28
CA ASP A 49 2.24 17.41 17.25
C ASP A 49 1.67 17.43 15.81
N ALA A 50 0.34 17.63 15.66
CA ALA A 50 -0.42 17.66 14.41
C ALA A 50 -0.15 18.94 13.58
N THR A 51 1.10 19.08 13.16
CA THR A 51 1.58 20.18 12.33
C THR A 51 2.91 19.79 11.71
N THR A 52 3.17 20.24 10.48
CA THR A 52 4.45 20.04 9.81
C THR A 52 5.62 20.81 10.44
N LYS A 53 5.33 21.73 11.38
CA LYS A 53 6.33 22.55 12.08
C LYS A 53 6.84 21.93 13.39
N SER A 54 6.17 20.91 13.92
CA SER A 54 6.60 20.24 15.15
C SER A 54 7.80 19.33 14.89
N LYS A 55 8.51 19.00 15.96
CA LYS A 55 9.69 18.13 15.92
C LYS A 55 9.33 16.77 15.30
N SER A 56 10.19 16.28 14.41
CA SER A 56 10.14 14.88 13.97
C SER A 56 10.71 13.98 15.07
N LEU A 57 9.91 13.05 15.55
CA LEU A 57 10.28 12.04 16.56
C LEU A 57 10.91 10.80 15.92
N GLY A 58 10.69 10.61 14.62
CA GLY A 58 11.20 9.50 13.83
C GLY A 58 10.59 9.52 12.43
N LYS A 59 10.96 8.54 11.62
CA LYS A 59 10.40 8.35 10.28
C LYS A 59 10.04 6.91 10.03
N THR A 60 9.06 6.71 9.16
CA THR A 60 8.77 5.39 8.59
C THR A 60 9.88 5.01 7.59
N PRO A 61 10.25 3.72 7.48
CA PRO A 61 11.24 3.27 6.51
C PRO A 61 10.84 3.58 5.05
N LEU A 62 11.86 3.62 4.19
CA LEU A 62 11.69 3.65 2.75
C LEU A 62 11.36 2.24 2.25
N TYR A 63 10.41 2.13 1.32
CA TYR A 63 10.07 0.90 0.59
C TYR A 63 9.61 -0.29 1.44
N GLU A 64 9.23 -0.07 2.70
CA GLU A 64 8.72 -1.10 3.59
C GLU A 64 7.27 -0.82 3.97
N LYS A 65 6.49 -1.89 4.14
CA LYS A 65 5.13 -1.81 4.68
C LYS A 65 5.18 -1.50 6.17
N VAL A 66 4.46 -0.46 6.59
CA VAL A 66 4.49 0.02 7.98
C VAL A 66 3.10 -0.06 8.58
N TYR A 67 2.92 -1.00 9.51
CA TYR A 67 1.72 -1.06 10.33
C TYR A 67 1.89 -0.24 11.60
N VAL A 68 0.80 0.41 12.01
CA VAL A 68 0.77 1.29 13.17
C VAL A 68 -0.46 1.01 14.02
N THR A 69 -0.33 1.25 15.32
CA THR A 69 -1.50 1.41 16.20
C THR A 69 -1.96 2.86 16.11
N VAL A 70 -3.24 3.08 15.87
CA VAL A 70 -3.88 4.40 15.81
C VAL A 70 -4.63 4.63 17.11
N ASN A 71 -4.12 5.53 17.93
CA ASN A 71 -4.59 5.79 19.29
C ASN A 71 -5.60 6.94 19.35
N GLY A 72 -5.79 7.66 18.25
CA GLY A 72 -6.68 8.80 18.20
C GLY A 72 -6.41 9.69 16.99
N GLN A 73 -7.21 10.74 16.86
CA GLN A 73 -7.05 11.71 15.79
C GLN A 73 -7.30 13.13 16.31
N LYS A 74 -6.69 14.11 15.65
CA LYS A 74 -7.00 15.53 15.85
C LYS A 74 -6.84 16.31 14.56
N THR A 75 -7.60 17.38 14.41
CA THR A 75 -7.45 18.32 13.29
C THR A 75 -6.24 19.21 13.56
N GLY A 76 -5.29 19.22 12.65
CA GLY A 76 -4.12 20.09 12.69
C GLY A 76 -4.46 21.53 12.32
N VAL A 77 -3.55 22.45 12.62
CA VAL A 77 -3.68 23.88 12.24
C VAL A 77 -3.68 24.09 10.72
N ASP A 78 -3.25 23.08 9.97
CA ASP A 78 -3.26 23.02 8.51
C ASP A 78 -4.60 22.52 7.94
N GLY A 79 -5.58 22.21 8.80
CA GLY A 79 -6.92 21.74 8.42
C GLY A 79 -6.99 20.24 8.11
N TYR A 80 -5.86 19.53 8.12
CA TYR A 80 -5.85 18.08 7.90
C TYR A 80 -6.16 17.33 9.20
N ILE A 81 -6.72 16.13 9.07
CA ILE A 81 -6.74 15.18 10.18
C ILE A 81 -5.33 14.61 10.36
N TRP A 82 -4.88 14.51 11.60
CA TRP A 82 -3.65 13.85 11.99
C TRP A 82 -3.97 12.73 12.96
N TYR A 83 -3.47 11.53 12.69
CA TYR A 83 -3.62 10.38 13.56
C TYR A 83 -2.49 10.35 14.58
N ASN A 84 -2.83 10.24 15.87
CA ASN A 84 -1.87 9.84 16.88
C ASN A 84 -1.61 8.35 16.71
N ILE A 85 -0.37 7.98 16.41
CA ILE A 85 0.03 6.60 16.15
C ILE A 85 1.13 6.16 17.09
N THR A 86 1.25 4.85 17.26
CA THR A 86 2.42 4.19 17.85
C THR A 86 3.07 3.27 16.82
N TYR A 87 4.36 3.46 16.59
CA TYR A 87 5.18 2.64 15.69
C TYR A 87 6.57 2.45 16.30
N ASN A 88 7.02 1.20 16.44
CA ASN A 88 8.33 0.86 16.99
C ASN A 88 8.68 1.60 18.30
N GLY A 89 7.72 1.70 19.22
CA GLY A 89 7.87 2.41 20.50
C GLY A 89 7.78 3.94 20.43
N ILE A 90 7.70 4.53 19.23
CA ILE A 90 7.51 5.97 19.02
C ILE A 90 6.01 6.27 18.98
N THR A 91 5.54 7.15 19.85
CA THR A 91 4.18 7.69 19.80
C THR A 91 4.21 9.14 19.32
N GLY A 92 3.49 9.43 18.24
CA GLY A 92 3.46 10.76 17.63
C GLY A 92 2.33 10.88 16.61
N TYR A 93 2.42 11.82 15.68
CA TYR A 93 1.37 12.16 14.73
C TYR A 93 1.85 11.99 13.29
N ILE A 94 1.05 11.31 12.48
CA ILE A 94 1.17 11.26 11.02
C ILE A 94 -0.10 11.90 10.43
N ARG A 95 0.06 12.66 9.34
CA ARG A 95 -1.07 13.25 8.63
C ARG A 95 -1.95 12.15 8.01
N GLY A 96 -3.26 12.30 8.12
CA GLY A 96 -4.23 11.22 7.88
C GLY A 96 -4.32 10.76 6.43
N ASP A 97 -3.92 11.57 5.47
CA ASP A 97 -3.83 11.19 4.06
C ASP A 97 -2.78 10.11 3.78
N PHE A 98 -1.80 9.94 4.68
CA PHE A 98 -0.81 8.88 4.62
C PHE A 98 -1.20 7.61 5.36
N ILE A 99 -2.36 7.56 6.03
CA ILE A 99 -2.77 6.40 6.83
C ILE A 99 -4.04 5.79 6.25
N LYS A 100 -4.03 4.47 6.08
CA LYS A 100 -5.23 3.67 5.85
C LYS A 100 -5.59 2.96 7.14
N ILE A 101 -6.80 3.22 7.63
CA ILE A 101 -7.35 2.54 8.81
C ILE A 101 -7.88 1.18 8.38
N ILE A 102 -7.52 0.14 9.10
CA ILE A 102 -8.01 -1.22 8.88
C ILE A 102 -9.20 -1.44 9.79
N GLU A 103 -10.39 -1.23 9.25
CA GLU A 103 -11.66 -1.47 9.96
C GLU A 103 -12.19 -2.85 9.60
N GLN A 104 -11.93 -3.82 10.47
CA GLN A 104 -12.39 -5.19 10.25
C GLN A 104 -13.92 -5.26 10.37
N THR A 105 -14.57 -5.63 9.28
CA THR A 105 -16.00 -5.92 9.21
C THR A 105 -16.21 -7.37 8.82
N GLU A 106 -17.17 -8.04 9.45
CA GLU A 106 -17.53 -9.40 9.05
C GLU A 106 -18.15 -9.41 7.64
N ASP A 107 -17.52 -10.13 6.73
CA ASP A 107 -18.02 -10.40 5.39
C ASP A 107 -17.93 -11.91 5.12
N ALA A 108 -19.04 -12.61 5.36
CA ALA A 108 -19.11 -14.06 5.20
C ALA A 108 -18.81 -14.52 3.76
N THR A 109 -19.11 -13.68 2.75
CA THR A 109 -18.85 -14.02 1.35
C THR A 109 -17.35 -13.96 1.07
N PHE A 110 -16.68 -12.93 1.61
CA PHE A 110 -15.23 -12.81 1.51
C PHE A 110 -14.50 -13.93 2.28
N GLU A 111 -14.94 -14.27 3.49
CA GLU A 111 -14.33 -15.37 4.24
C GLU A 111 -14.47 -16.72 3.53
N GLU A 112 -15.59 -16.97 2.83
CA GLU A 112 -15.72 -18.16 1.99
C GLU A 112 -14.73 -18.14 0.80
N GLN A 113 -14.55 -16.98 0.15
CA GLN A 113 -13.54 -16.83 -0.91
C GLN A 113 -12.12 -17.14 -0.40
N LEU A 114 -11.80 -16.82 0.85
CA LEU A 114 -10.49 -17.09 1.44
C LEU A 114 -10.18 -18.58 1.58
N ASN A 115 -11.17 -19.49 1.51
CA ASN A 115 -10.93 -20.93 1.52
C ASN A 115 -10.12 -21.42 0.30
N ALA A 116 -10.05 -20.61 -0.77
CA ALA A 116 -9.20 -20.90 -1.93
C ALA A 116 -7.70 -20.64 -1.67
N PHE A 117 -7.34 -19.91 -0.60
CA PHE A 117 -5.98 -19.49 -0.30
C PHE A 117 -5.37 -20.27 0.88
N PRO A 118 -4.04 -20.45 0.92
CA PRO A 118 -3.36 -20.96 2.12
C PRO A 118 -3.55 -20.02 3.32
N GLU A 119 -3.61 -20.57 4.54
CA GLU A 119 -3.79 -19.81 5.78
C GLU A 119 -2.82 -18.63 5.93
N SER A 120 -1.57 -18.79 5.47
CA SER A 120 -0.55 -17.74 5.56
C SER A 120 -0.84 -16.47 4.72
N TYR A 121 -1.81 -16.51 3.81
CA TYR A 121 -2.22 -15.35 3.00
C TYR A 121 -3.34 -14.56 3.67
N LYS A 122 -4.22 -15.24 4.41
CA LYS A 122 -5.50 -14.70 4.89
C LYS A 122 -5.36 -13.39 5.69
N PRO A 123 -4.39 -13.21 6.61
CA PRO A 123 -4.26 -11.95 7.34
C PRO A 123 -4.04 -10.73 6.44
N TYR A 124 -3.22 -10.86 5.39
CA TYR A 124 -2.93 -9.78 4.45
C TYR A 124 -4.14 -9.46 3.57
N LEU A 125 -4.85 -10.50 3.13
CA LEU A 125 -6.05 -10.35 2.30
C LEU A 125 -7.20 -9.70 3.09
N ARG A 126 -7.36 -10.03 4.39
CA ARG A 126 -8.33 -9.35 5.27
C ARG A 126 -7.98 -7.88 5.48
N ASP A 127 -6.71 -7.56 5.70
CA ASP A 127 -6.26 -6.18 5.81
C ASP A 127 -6.57 -5.38 4.53
N LEU A 128 -6.36 -5.99 3.36
CA LEU A 128 -6.71 -5.39 2.08
C LEU A 128 -8.22 -5.24 1.88
N HIS A 129 -9.01 -6.27 2.20
CA HIS A 129 -10.47 -6.24 2.05
C HIS A 129 -11.12 -5.19 2.95
N ALA A 130 -10.62 -5.03 4.17
CA ALA A 130 -11.08 -3.99 5.09
C ALA A 130 -10.90 -2.56 4.52
N VAL A 131 -9.83 -2.33 3.74
CA VAL A 131 -9.54 -1.02 3.14
C VAL A 131 -10.15 -0.88 1.73
N TYR A 132 -10.23 -1.97 0.99
CA TYR A 132 -10.67 -2.03 -0.40
C TYR A 132 -11.73 -3.14 -0.59
N PRO A 133 -12.95 -3.00 -0.04
CA PRO A 133 -13.96 -4.07 0.00
C PRO A 133 -14.48 -4.50 -1.38
N ASN A 134 -14.24 -3.66 -2.41
CA ASN A 134 -14.61 -3.95 -3.79
C ASN A 134 -13.56 -4.79 -4.53
N TRP A 135 -12.35 -4.94 -3.99
CA TRP A 135 -11.34 -5.79 -4.60
C TRP A 135 -11.71 -7.25 -4.45
N LYS A 136 -11.43 -8.04 -5.49
CA LYS A 136 -11.72 -9.47 -5.54
C LYS A 136 -10.41 -10.21 -5.73
N PHE A 137 -10.20 -11.23 -4.90
CA PHE A 137 -8.96 -11.99 -4.88
C PHE A 137 -9.21 -13.41 -5.40
N TYR A 138 -8.44 -13.80 -6.41
CA TYR A 138 -8.52 -15.13 -7.00
C TYR A 138 -7.18 -15.82 -6.81
N ALA A 139 -7.20 -17.00 -6.18
CA ALA A 139 -5.99 -17.78 -5.97
C ALA A 139 -5.57 -18.44 -7.29
N ASP A 140 -4.42 -18.06 -7.81
CA ASP A 140 -3.77 -18.81 -8.88
C ASP A 140 -3.04 -20.03 -8.28
N LYS A 141 -3.50 -21.23 -8.65
CA LYS A 141 -3.05 -22.48 -8.03
C LYS A 141 -1.89 -23.06 -8.81
N ILE A 142 -0.68 -22.80 -8.34
CA ILE A 142 0.55 -23.35 -8.89
C ILE A 142 0.87 -24.68 -8.18
N ASN A 143 1.15 -25.72 -8.95
CA ASN A 143 1.56 -27.03 -8.43
C ASN A 143 3.07 -27.07 -8.09
N LEU A 144 3.52 -26.10 -7.29
CA LEU A 144 4.87 -25.99 -6.76
C LEU A 144 4.83 -25.37 -5.37
N THR A 145 5.67 -25.85 -4.47
CA THR A 145 6.01 -25.11 -3.25
C THR A 145 6.88 -23.90 -3.59
N LEU A 146 6.92 -22.90 -2.69
CA LEU A 146 7.80 -21.74 -2.85
C LEU A 146 9.29 -22.16 -2.97
N ASP A 147 9.71 -23.17 -2.20
CA ASP A 147 11.10 -23.64 -2.25
C ASP A 147 11.44 -24.34 -3.57
N GLU A 148 10.51 -25.12 -4.15
CA GLU A 148 10.69 -25.70 -5.48
C GLU A 148 10.73 -24.63 -6.57
N ALA A 149 9.84 -23.63 -6.52
CA ALA A 149 9.85 -22.53 -7.46
C ALA A 149 11.16 -21.73 -7.41
N VAL A 150 11.67 -21.44 -6.21
CA VAL A 150 12.96 -20.75 -6.01
C VAL A 150 14.13 -21.58 -6.54
N GLU A 151 14.09 -22.91 -6.41
CA GLU A 151 15.13 -23.79 -6.94
C GLU A 151 15.17 -23.82 -8.49
N LEU A 152 14.03 -23.58 -9.14
CA LEU A 152 13.99 -23.39 -10.59
C LEU A 152 14.66 -22.08 -11.03
N GLU A 153 14.70 -21.08 -10.16
CA GLU A 153 15.37 -19.79 -10.38
C GLU A 153 16.85 -19.78 -9.94
N ALA A 154 17.33 -20.89 -9.35
CA ALA A 154 18.69 -21.00 -8.87
C ALA A 154 19.73 -20.87 -10.01
N PRO A 155 20.95 -20.35 -9.72
CA PRO A 155 21.98 -20.16 -10.72
C PRO A 155 22.36 -21.45 -11.48
N ARG A 156 22.06 -21.51 -12.78
CA ARG A 156 22.45 -22.60 -13.69
C ARG A 156 23.35 -22.05 -14.79
N LEU A 157 24.64 -21.89 -14.47
CA LEU A 157 25.63 -21.25 -15.35
C LEU A 157 25.96 -22.07 -16.61
N ASN A 158 25.75 -23.39 -16.57
CA ASN A 158 26.02 -24.29 -17.69
C ASN A 158 24.74 -24.76 -18.40
N ALA A 159 23.59 -24.15 -18.09
CA ALA A 159 22.31 -24.45 -18.76
C ALA A 159 22.06 -23.49 -19.93
N THR A 160 21.21 -23.92 -20.86
CA THR A 160 20.68 -23.07 -21.93
C THR A 160 19.15 -22.99 -21.78
N PRO A 161 18.57 -21.82 -21.48
CA PRO A 161 19.25 -20.56 -21.17
C PRO A 161 19.98 -20.61 -19.82
N ILE A 162 20.98 -19.75 -19.66
CA ILE A 162 21.59 -19.51 -18.36
C ILE A 162 20.57 -18.80 -17.47
N THR A 163 20.26 -19.36 -16.31
CA THR A 163 19.31 -18.78 -15.37
C THR A 163 20.05 -18.31 -14.13
N TYR A 164 20.06 -17.00 -13.85
CA TYR A 164 20.40 -16.44 -12.54
C TYR A 164 19.74 -15.06 -12.39
N LYS A 165 19.56 -14.62 -11.14
CA LYS A 165 19.11 -13.26 -10.81
C LYS A 165 20.29 -12.45 -10.27
N THR A 166 20.30 -11.16 -10.53
CA THR A 166 21.43 -10.29 -10.18
C THR A 166 21.04 -9.13 -9.29
N VAL A 167 21.98 -8.68 -8.48
CA VAL A 167 21.92 -7.44 -7.69
C VAL A 167 23.11 -6.54 -8.00
N HIS A 168 22.92 -5.23 -7.90
CA HIS A 168 23.95 -4.25 -8.18
C HIS A 168 25.09 -4.31 -7.14
N TYR A 169 26.33 -4.00 -7.53
CA TYR A 169 27.51 -4.15 -6.66
C TYR A 169 27.49 -3.32 -5.37
N THR A 170 26.62 -2.32 -5.28
CA THR A 170 26.45 -1.47 -4.09
C THR A 170 25.46 -2.02 -3.06
N THR A 171 24.81 -3.17 -3.32
CA THR A 171 23.87 -3.77 -2.37
C THR A 171 24.59 -4.39 -1.17
N ALA A 172 23.82 -4.67 -0.11
CA ALA A 172 24.35 -5.32 1.08
C ALA A 172 24.97 -6.69 0.75
N LYS A 173 26.08 -7.05 1.42
CA LYS A 173 26.76 -8.34 1.19
C LYS A 173 25.86 -9.55 1.49
N SER A 174 24.87 -9.42 2.37
CA SER A 174 23.88 -10.46 2.68
C SER A 174 22.98 -10.82 1.50
N TRP A 175 22.91 -9.96 0.47
CA TRP A 175 22.11 -10.18 -0.73
C TRP A 175 22.86 -10.98 -1.80
N LEU A 176 24.16 -11.20 -1.59
CA LEU A 176 25.02 -11.84 -2.58
C LEU A 176 25.03 -13.35 -2.37
N SER A 177 24.93 -14.10 -3.45
CA SER A 177 25.00 -15.57 -3.41
C SER A 177 26.40 -16.04 -3.06
N MET A 178 26.47 -17.08 -2.25
CA MET A 178 27.68 -17.90 -2.07
C MET A 178 27.56 -19.25 -2.82
N GLY A 179 26.51 -19.41 -3.62
CA GLY A 179 26.26 -20.62 -4.41
C GLY A 179 27.19 -20.77 -5.61
N PHE A 180 26.96 -21.83 -6.38
CA PHE A 180 27.80 -22.23 -7.50
C PHE A 180 28.13 -21.07 -8.47
N GLY A 181 29.42 -20.80 -8.64
CA GLY A 181 29.98 -19.75 -9.50
C GLY A 181 29.76 -18.31 -9.03
N ALA A 182 29.07 -18.06 -7.92
CA ALA A 182 28.86 -16.73 -7.38
C ALA A 182 30.00 -16.26 -6.45
N TYR A 183 30.78 -17.20 -5.90
CA TYR A 183 31.81 -16.93 -4.90
C TYR A 183 33.07 -17.78 -5.10
N GLU A 184 34.23 -17.14 -5.17
CA GLU A 184 35.54 -17.80 -5.18
C GLU A 184 36.05 -17.95 -3.76
N TYR A 185 35.84 -19.13 -3.18
CA TYR A 185 36.26 -19.43 -1.80
C TYR A 185 37.77 -19.29 -1.60
N SER A 186 38.58 -19.59 -2.61
CA SER A 186 40.04 -19.46 -2.55
C SER A 186 40.51 -18.00 -2.48
N GLN A 187 39.74 -17.06 -3.03
CA GLN A 187 40.05 -15.63 -3.07
C GLN A 187 39.23 -14.82 -2.06
N ASN A 188 38.29 -15.47 -1.36
CA ASN A 188 37.34 -14.83 -0.46
C ASN A 188 36.60 -13.66 -1.14
N LYS A 189 36.12 -13.87 -2.37
CA LYS A 189 35.59 -12.82 -3.23
C LYS A 189 34.36 -13.29 -4.02
N TRP A 190 33.34 -12.43 -4.11
CA TRP A 190 32.23 -12.63 -5.04
C TRP A 190 32.65 -12.44 -6.49
N VAL A 191 32.11 -13.28 -7.36
CA VAL A 191 32.38 -13.21 -8.79
C VAL A 191 31.41 -12.22 -9.43
N LEU A 192 31.96 -11.12 -9.95
CA LEU A 192 31.20 -10.13 -10.70
C LEU A 192 30.61 -10.77 -11.96
N ARG A 193 29.35 -10.47 -12.25
CA ARG A 193 28.65 -10.74 -13.49
C ARG A 193 28.49 -9.41 -14.21
N ASP A 194 28.85 -9.40 -15.49
CA ASP A 194 28.95 -8.16 -16.26
C ASP A 194 29.84 -7.09 -15.54
N THR A 195 29.70 -5.81 -15.85
CA THR A 195 30.51 -4.73 -15.26
C THR A 195 30.10 -4.30 -13.85
N SER A 196 28.91 -4.67 -13.34
CA SER A 196 28.36 -4.03 -12.13
C SER A 196 27.41 -4.90 -11.29
N TYR A 197 27.32 -6.20 -11.55
CA TYR A 197 26.32 -7.05 -10.91
C TYR A 197 26.93 -8.28 -10.24
N TYR A 198 26.27 -8.76 -9.18
CA TYR A 198 26.58 -10.04 -8.54
C TYR A 198 25.36 -10.94 -8.58
N ILE A 199 25.55 -12.25 -8.49
CA ILE A 199 24.44 -13.20 -8.38
C ILE A 199 23.72 -12.99 -7.03
N ALA A 200 22.40 -12.87 -7.07
CA ALA A 200 21.53 -12.73 -5.91
C ALA A 200 21.50 -14.03 -5.08
N SER A 201 21.48 -13.89 -3.76
CA SER A 201 21.35 -15.04 -2.84
C SER A 201 19.98 -15.72 -2.99
N ARG A 202 19.93 -17.02 -2.71
CA ARG A 202 18.68 -17.80 -2.74
C ARG A 202 17.59 -17.17 -1.87
N GLU A 203 17.95 -16.70 -0.68
CA GLU A 203 17.00 -16.09 0.26
C GLU A 203 16.46 -14.76 -0.26
N LEU A 204 17.27 -13.98 -0.99
CA LEU A 204 16.76 -12.77 -1.66
C LEU A 204 15.78 -13.12 -2.78
N VAL A 205 16.12 -14.12 -3.60
CA VAL A 205 15.21 -14.60 -4.66
C VAL A 205 13.90 -15.09 -4.03
N LYS A 206 13.96 -15.89 -2.96
CA LYS A 206 12.79 -16.36 -2.22
C LYS A 206 11.94 -15.22 -1.68
N TYR A 207 12.55 -14.17 -1.14
CA TYR A 207 11.83 -12.99 -0.67
C TYR A 207 11.01 -12.34 -1.79
N TYR A 208 11.60 -12.13 -2.98
CA TYR A 208 10.88 -11.51 -4.10
C TYR A 208 9.88 -12.44 -4.80
N MET A 209 10.05 -13.76 -4.66
CA MET A 209 9.09 -14.73 -5.21
C MET A 209 7.91 -15.02 -4.28
N ASP A 210 7.99 -14.65 -3.00
CA ASP A 210 6.91 -14.90 -2.05
C ASP A 210 5.84 -13.80 -2.13
N PRO A 211 4.63 -14.10 -2.66
CA PRO A 211 3.59 -13.09 -2.86
C PRO A 211 3.19 -12.38 -1.58
N ARG A 212 3.32 -13.06 -0.43
CA ARG A 212 2.92 -12.54 0.89
C ARG A 212 3.70 -11.30 1.30
N ASN A 213 4.90 -11.09 0.75
CA ASN A 213 5.69 -9.90 0.98
C ASN A 213 5.16 -8.66 0.25
N PHE A 214 4.18 -8.84 -0.66
CA PHE A 214 3.68 -7.80 -1.57
C PHE A 214 2.14 -7.67 -1.54
N LEU A 215 1.46 -8.32 -0.59
CA LEU A 215 0.02 -8.20 -0.38
C LEU A 215 -0.31 -6.94 0.44
N ASP A 216 -0.23 -5.79 -0.22
CA ASP A 216 -0.59 -4.49 0.32
C ASP A 216 -1.07 -3.51 -0.76
N GLY A 217 -1.66 -2.39 -0.35
CA GLY A 217 -2.28 -1.43 -1.26
C GLY A 217 -1.32 -0.84 -2.32
N SER A 218 -0.01 -0.89 -2.09
CA SER A 218 1.00 -0.40 -3.03
C SER A 218 1.44 -1.48 -4.03
N TYR A 219 1.73 -2.70 -3.56
CA TYR A 219 2.34 -3.74 -4.39
C TYR A 219 1.35 -4.77 -4.97
N ILE A 220 0.09 -4.78 -4.52
CA ILE A 220 -0.96 -5.71 -4.98
C ILE A 220 -1.17 -5.69 -6.50
N TYR A 221 -0.90 -4.57 -7.17
CA TYR A 221 -1.04 -4.43 -8.62
C TYR A 221 -0.07 -5.32 -9.41
N THR A 222 0.98 -5.85 -8.78
CA THR A 222 1.83 -6.91 -9.35
C THR A 222 1.02 -8.16 -9.70
N PHE A 223 -0.08 -8.40 -8.98
CA PHE A 223 -0.98 -9.54 -9.17
C PHE A 223 -2.27 -9.16 -9.90
N MET A 224 -2.36 -7.94 -10.45
CA MET A 224 -3.55 -7.50 -11.18
C MET A 224 -3.76 -8.36 -12.43
N LEU A 225 -5.00 -8.80 -12.65
CA LEU A 225 -5.41 -9.54 -13.84
C LEU A 225 -5.04 -8.76 -15.11
N GLN A 226 -4.15 -9.33 -15.92
CA GLN A 226 -3.68 -8.71 -17.17
C GLN A 226 -4.64 -8.95 -18.34
N GLY A 227 -5.52 -9.96 -18.23
CA GLY A 227 -6.54 -10.27 -19.23
C GLY A 227 -7.75 -9.33 -19.16
N TYR A 228 -8.47 -9.25 -20.28
CA TYR A 228 -9.74 -8.53 -20.35
C TYR A 228 -10.83 -9.26 -19.55
N ASP A 229 -11.51 -8.51 -18.69
CA ASP A 229 -12.70 -8.94 -17.98
C ASP A 229 -13.73 -7.80 -17.99
N GLY A 230 -14.65 -7.87 -18.95
CA GLY A 230 -15.71 -6.86 -19.14
C GLY A 230 -16.71 -6.76 -17.97
N SER A 231 -16.68 -7.68 -16.99
CA SER A 231 -17.50 -7.56 -15.77
C SER A 231 -16.88 -6.62 -14.72
N ALA A 232 -15.56 -6.44 -14.76
CA ALA A 232 -14.80 -5.63 -13.80
C ALA A 232 -14.12 -4.40 -14.43
N GLN A 233 -13.90 -4.42 -15.75
CA GLN A 233 -13.14 -3.43 -16.48
C GLN A 233 -14.04 -2.63 -17.43
N ASN A 234 -14.05 -1.30 -17.29
CA ASN A 234 -14.97 -0.42 -18.04
C ASN A 234 -14.36 0.94 -18.41
N ALA A 235 -15.08 1.70 -19.23
CA ALA A 235 -14.65 3.00 -19.73
C ALA A 235 -14.38 4.04 -18.62
N ASP A 236 -15.12 4.02 -17.52
CA ASP A 236 -14.88 4.93 -16.38
C ASP A 236 -13.57 4.61 -15.66
N GLY A 237 -13.24 3.32 -15.54
CA GLY A 237 -11.94 2.88 -15.03
C GLY A 237 -10.79 3.35 -15.93
N VAL A 238 -10.94 3.23 -17.25
CA VAL A 238 -9.96 3.78 -18.21
C VAL A 238 -9.85 5.29 -18.05
N ARG A 239 -10.98 6.02 -17.99
CA ARG A 239 -11.03 7.48 -17.80
C ARG A 239 -10.24 7.91 -16.57
N ASN A 240 -10.37 7.19 -15.46
CA ASN A 240 -9.61 7.49 -14.24
C ASN A 240 -8.10 7.30 -14.40
N ILE A 241 -7.67 6.30 -15.17
CA ILE A 241 -6.24 6.03 -15.45
C ILE A 241 -5.66 7.10 -16.39
N VAL A 242 -6.40 7.48 -17.44
CA VAL A 242 -5.92 8.43 -18.46
C VAL A 242 -6.12 9.89 -18.06
N LYS A 243 -6.73 10.17 -16.92
CA LYS A 243 -7.07 11.53 -16.48
C LYS A 243 -5.85 12.45 -16.50
N ASN A 244 -6.00 13.64 -17.09
CA ASN A 244 -4.92 14.63 -17.27
C ASN A 244 -3.76 14.12 -18.16
N THR A 245 -4.02 13.20 -19.07
CA THR A 245 -3.07 12.78 -20.12
C THR A 245 -3.61 13.12 -21.51
N PHE A 246 -2.78 12.98 -22.55
CA PHE A 246 -3.24 13.15 -23.94
C PHE A 246 -4.32 12.14 -24.37
N LEU A 247 -4.52 11.06 -23.60
CA LEU A 247 -5.54 10.04 -23.82
C LEU A 247 -6.89 10.38 -23.17
N ASP A 248 -7.01 11.50 -22.44
CA ASP A 248 -8.22 11.92 -21.70
C ASP A 248 -9.32 12.47 -22.63
N THR A 249 -9.76 11.65 -23.58
CA THR A 249 -10.85 11.93 -24.53
C THR A 249 -11.73 10.70 -24.68
N ASP A 250 -13.02 10.89 -24.97
CA ASP A 250 -13.94 9.78 -25.19
C ASP A 250 -13.51 8.89 -26.36
N GLU A 251 -12.90 9.48 -27.40
CA GLU A 251 -12.38 8.75 -28.56
C GLU A 251 -11.28 7.75 -28.16
N TYR A 252 -10.24 8.21 -27.46
CA TYR A 252 -9.16 7.32 -27.02
C TYR A 252 -9.63 6.29 -26.00
N ILE A 253 -10.54 6.66 -25.09
CA ILE A 253 -11.12 5.72 -24.12
C ILE A 253 -11.86 4.60 -24.86
N ASN A 254 -12.68 4.93 -25.86
CA ASN A 254 -13.40 3.92 -26.64
C ASN A 254 -12.44 3.04 -27.45
N ILE A 255 -11.42 3.62 -28.09
CA ILE A 255 -10.38 2.86 -28.81
C ILE A 255 -9.68 1.87 -27.87
N ILE A 256 -9.31 2.29 -26.65
CA ILE A 256 -8.67 1.42 -25.66
C ILE A 256 -9.60 0.28 -25.24
N MET A 257 -10.89 0.56 -25.02
CA MET A 257 -11.88 -0.47 -24.69
C MET A 257 -12.08 -1.47 -25.84
N ASP A 258 -12.18 -0.99 -27.08
CA ASP A 258 -12.31 -1.83 -28.27
C ASP A 258 -11.06 -2.70 -28.47
N ALA A 259 -9.87 -2.13 -28.28
CA ALA A 259 -8.60 -2.86 -28.36
C ALA A 259 -8.51 -3.93 -27.28
N ALA A 260 -8.96 -3.64 -26.05
CA ALA A 260 -9.01 -4.60 -24.96
C ALA A 260 -9.91 -5.80 -25.29
N GLN A 261 -11.13 -5.52 -25.78
CA GLN A 261 -12.07 -6.58 -26.18
C GLN A 261 -11.53 -7.43 -27.34
N GLN A 262 -10.87 -6.83 -28.32
CA GLN A 262 -10.31 -7.54 -29.48
C GLN A 262 -9.09 -8.39 -29.13
N SER A 263 -8.18 -7.85 -28.30
CA SER A 263 -6.93 -8.50 -27.94
C SER A 263 -7.04 -9.47 -26.76
N GLY A 264 -8.08 -9.33 -25.94
CA GLY A 264 -8.20 -10.05 -24.67
C GLY A 264 -7.29 -9.51 -23.56
N VAL A 265 -6.68 -8.33 -23.74
CA VAL A 265 -5.82 -7.67 -22.74
C VAL A 265 -6.62 -6.62 -21.96
N SER A 266 -6.34 -6.46 -20.68
CA SER A 266 -6.99 -5.46 -19.82
C SER A 266 -6.85 -4.04 -20.39
N PRO A 267 -7.94 -3.25 -20.49
CA PRO A 267 -7.88 -1.88 -20.98
C PRO A 267 -7.09 -0.98 -20.01
N TYR A 268 -7.04 -1.34 -18.72
CA TYR A 268 -6.27 -0.64 -17.71
C TYR A 268 -4.77 -0.83 -17.91
N VAL A 269 -4.36 -2.05 -18.28
CA VAL A 269 -2.97 -2.37 -18.63
C VAL A 269 -2.57 -1.66 -19.93
N ILE A 270 -3.43 -1.69 -20.96
CA ILE A 270 -3.19 -0.99 -22.23
C ILE A 270 -2.99 0.50 -21.97
N ALA A 271 -3.92 1.16 -21.27
CA ALA A 271 -3.82 2.59 -20.95
C ALA A 271 -2.55 2.92 -20.17
N ALA A 272 -2.26 2.17 -19.10
CA ALA A 272 -1.07 2.39 -18.28
C ALA A 272 0.23 2.20 -19.07
N LYS A 273 0.28 1.19 -19.96
CA LYS A 273 1.44 0.94 -20.84
C LYS A 273 1.64 2.07 -21.84
N ILE A 274 0.59 2.57 -22.50
CA ILE A 274 0.73 3.70 -23.42
C ILE A 274 1.29 4.92 -22.69
N ILE A 275 0.79 5.23 -21.50
CA ILE A 275 1.30 6.34 -20.68
C ILE A 275 2.76 6.12 -20.26
N GLN A 276 3.13 4.90 -19.88
CA GLN A 276 4.49 4.55 -19.49
C GLN A 276 5.49 4.73 -20.64
N GLU A 277 5.10 4.35 -21.87
CA GLU A 277 5.97 4.42 -23.05
C GLU A 277 6.02 5.82 -23.68
N GLN A 278 4.91 6.57 -23.64
CA GLN A 278 4.77 7.85 -24.36
C GLN A 278 4.79 9.10 -23.47
N GLY A 279 4.78 8.88 -22.15
CA GLY A 279 4.56 9.92 -21.17
C GLY A 279 3.14 10.47 -21.21
N THR A 280 2.80 11.28 -20.21
CA THR A 280 1.43 11.83 -20.08
C THR A 280 1.06 12.83 -21.17
N LYS A 281 2.05 13.38 -21.89
CA LYS A 281 1.83 14.37 -22.96
C LYS A 281 1.77 13.77 -24.36
N GLY A 282 2.19 12.52 -24.56
CA GLY A 282 2.18 11.88 -25.87
C GLY A 282 3.03 12.60 -26.93
N THR A 283 4.10 13.28 -26.53
CA THR A 283 4.90 14.14 -27.45
C THR A 283 6.00 13.39 -28.20
N SER A 284 6.11 12.08 -28.00
CA SER A 284 7.09 11.28 -28.70
C SER A 284 6.82 11.29 -30.19
N PRO A 285 7.81 11.55 -31.06
CA PRO A 285 7.60 11.47 -32.50
C PRO A 285 7.35 10.03 -32.97
N LEU A 286 7.54 9.01 -32.11
CA LEU A 286 7.26 7.61 -32.43
C LEU A 286 5.76 7.30 -32.57
N ILE A 287 4.87 8.13 -32.03
CA ILE A 287 3.41 7.91 -32.14
C ILE A 287 2.77 8.63 -33.31
N SER A 288 3.54 9.40 -34.08
CA SER A 288 2.99 10.23 -35.16
C SER A 288 2.78 9.47 -36.47
N GLY A 289 3.21 8.21 -36.55
CA GLY A 289 3.26 7.42 -37.79
C GLY A 289 4.16 8.00 -38.89
N THR A 290 4.88 9.08 -38.58
CA THR A 290 5.65 9.91 -39.54
C THR A 290 7.12 10.06 -39.10
N TYR A 291 7.57 9.22 -38.18
CA TYR A 291 8.96 9.21 -37.75
C TYR A 291 9.88 8.82 -38.91
N ALA A 292 10.89 9.66 -39.18
CA ALA A 292 11.78 9.48 -40.32
C ALA A 292 12.45 8.09 -40.32
N GLY A 293 12.26 7.32 -41.39
CA GLY A 293 12.78 5.96 -41.55
C GLY A 293 11.91 4.85 -40.96
N TYR A 294 10.78 5.19 -40.32
CA TYR A 294 9.80 4.26 -39.74
C TYR A 294 8.35 4.68 -40.07
N GLU A 295 8.16 5.41 -41.16
CA GLU A 295 6.85 5.90 -41.58
C GLU A 295 5.90 4.73 -41.85
N GLY A 296 4.71 4.77 -41.24
CA GLY A 296 3.68 3.73 -41.40
C GLY A 296 3.96 2.38 -40.72
N TYR A 297 5.07 2.23 -39.99
CA TYR A 297 5.34 1.03 -39.18
C TYR A 297 4.67 1.07 -37.79
N TYR A 298 4.27 2.26 -37.33
CA TYR A 298 3.65 2.52 -36.03
C TYR A 298 2.37 3.33 -36.21
#